data_AF-A0A7Y4JYA6-F1
#
_entry.id   AF-A0A7Y4JYA6-F1
#
_cell.length_a   1.000
_cell.length_b   1.000
_cell.length_c   1.000
_cell.angle_alpha   90.00
_cell.angle_beta   90.00
_cell.angle_gamma   90.00
#
_symmetry.space_group_name_H-M   'P 1'
#
loop_
_entity.id
_entity.type
_entity.pdbx_description
1 polymer ?
#
loop_
_entity_poly.entity_id
_entity_poly.type
_entity_poly.pdbx_seq_one_letter_code
_entity_poly.pdbx_strand_id
1 'polypeptide(L)' 'MHPTSLDLNQIEPTPQVANWLRMRASQWLTTAQQDFNAALFARDGSEASFERYADARSELDSAEAWALRVAELLAHVR' A
#
# COMPACT_ATOMS: atom_id res chain seq x y z
N MET A 1 12.49 -2.74 2.71
CA MET A 1 11.92 -1.76 3.65
C MET A 1 10.45 -1.61 3.31
N HIS A 2 9.55 -1.98 4.23
CA HIS A 2 8.11 -1.89 4.00
C HIS A 2 7.67 -0.42 3.99
N PRO A 3 6.76 0.04 3.12
CA PRO A 3 6.54 1.47 2.97
C PRO A 3 6.06 2.17 4.26
N THR A 4 5.30 1.48 5.12
CA THR A 4 4.88 2.02 6.42
C THR A 4 5.99 2.22 7.44
N SER A 5 7.18 1.66 7.23
CA SER A 5 8.35 1.88 8.10
C SER A 5 9.00 3.25 7.90
N LEU A 6 8.55 4.00 6.91
CA LEU A 6 9.02 5.34 6.60
C LEU A 6 8.14 6.37 7.32
N ASP A 7 8.73 7.28 8.10
CA ASP A 7 7.99 8.41 8.68
C ASP A 7 7.90 9.55 7.67
N LEU A 8 6.75 9.69 7.01
CA LEU A 8 6.49 10.75 6.02
C LEU A 8 6.65 12.16 6.59
N ASN A 9 6.47 12.35 7.90
CA ASN A 9 6.58 13.67 8.52
C ASN A 9 8.04 14.17 8.62
N GLN A 10 9.01 13.27 8.46
CA GLN A 10 10.44 13.57 8.53
C GLN A 10 11.09 13.72 7.16
N ILE A 11 10.30 13.65 6.09
CA ILE A 11 10.80 13.69 4.71
C ILE A 11 10.63 15.09 4.14
N GLU A 12 11.72 15.66 3.64
CA GLU A 12 11.65 16.83 2.77
C GLU A 12 11.21 16.41 1.36
N PRO A 13 10.06 16.88 0.85
CA PRO A 13 9.47 16.35 -0.36
C PRO A 13 10.00 17.10 -1.60
N THR A 14 11.30 16.94 -1.89
CA THR A 14 11.89 17.41 -3.14
C THR A 14 11.22 16.74 -4.35
N PRO A 15 11.32 17.28 -5.57
CA PRO A 15 10.71 16.66 -6.76
C PRO A 15 11.14 15.20 -6.98
N GLN A 16 12.40 14.85 -6.69
CA GLN A 16 12.89 13.47 -6.80
C GLN A 16 12.24 12.56 -5.75
N VAL A 17 12.16 13.03 -4.51
CA VAL A 17 11.53 12.30 -3.41
C VAL A 17 10.03 12.11 -3.66
N ALA A 18 9.35 13.14 -4.16
CA ALA A 18 7.95 13.07 -4.53
C ALA A 18 7.68 11.99 -5.60
N ASN A 19 8.50 11.95 -6.65
CA ASN A 19 8.39 10.92 -7.68
C ASN A 19 8.67 9.52 -7.14
N TRP A 20 9.67 9.38 -6.26
CA TRP A 20 9.96 8.10 -5.62
C TRP A 20 8.81 7.63 -4.72
N LEU A 21 8.22 8.53 -3.92
CA LEU A 21 7.07 8.23 -3.06
C LEU A 21 5.86 7.79 -3.88
N ARG A 22 5.52 8.49 -4.97
CA ARG A 22 4.45 8.09 -5.88
C ARG A 22 4.70 6.69 -6.46
N MET A 23 5.90 6.46 -6.99
CA MET A 23 6.26 5.17 -7.55
C MET A 23 6.11 4.04 -6.52
N ARG A 24 6.60 4.24 -5.29
CA ARG A 24 6.50 3.24 -4.23
C ARG A 24 5.06 2.98 -3.80
N ALA A 25 4.25 4.03 -3.65
CA ALA A 25 2.83 3.90 -3.34
C ALA A 25 2.10 3.12 -4.43
N SER A 26 2.31 3.46 -5.71
CA SER A 26 1.69 2.76 -6.84
C SER A 26 2.12 1.28 -6.94
N GLN A 27 3.42 0.99 -6.74
CA GLN A 27 3.91 -0.38 -6.73
C GLN A 27 3.24 -1.21 -5.64
N TRP A 28 3.22 -0.70 -4.40
CA TRP A 28 2.66 -1.44 -3.29
C TRP A 28 1.15 -1.66 -3.44
N LEU A 29 0.41 -0.61 -3.81
CA LEU A 29 -1.03 -0.72 -4.04
C LEU A 29 -1.36 -1.73 -5.14
N THR A 30 -0.59 -1.75 -6.23
CA THR A 30 -0.78 -2.71 -7.33
C THR A 30 -0.55 -4.14 -6.85
N THR A 31 0.54 -4.40 -6.11
CA THR A 31 0.84 -5.73 -5.57
C THR A 31 -0.24 -6.18 -4.59
N ALA A 32 -0.63 -5.33 -3.64
CA ALA A 32 -1.66 -5.68 -2.66
C ALA A 32 -3.03 -5.95 -3.31
N GLN A 33 -3.39 -5.21 -4.38
CA GLN A 33 -4.59 -5.50 -5.16
C GLN A 33 -4.52 -6.85 -5.88
N GLN A 34 -3.36 -7.21 -6.43
CA GLN A 34 -3.16 -8.51 -7.08
C GLN A 34 -3.26 -9.65 -6.06
N ASP A 35 -2.62 -9.51 -4.91
CA ASP A 35 -2.62 -10.51 -3.85
C ASP A 35 -4.02 -10.68 -3.24
N PHE A 36 -4.74 -9.58 -3.00
CA PHE A 36 -6.13 -9.62 -2.56
C PHE A 36 -7.03 -10.34 -3.57
N ASN A 37 -6.91 -10.00 -4.86
CA ASN A 37 -7.69 -10.67 -5.90
C ASN A 37 -7.36 -12.17 -5.98
N ALA A 38 -6.08 -12.55 -5.89
CA ALA A 38 -5.66 -13.93 -5.86
C ALA A 38 -6.28 -14.68 -4.67
N ALA A 39 -6.25 -14.09 -3.47
CA ALA A 39 -6.85 -14.68 -2.27
C ALA A 39 -8.38 -14.78 -2.36
N LEU A 40 -9.05 -13.76 -2.92
CA LEU A 40 -10.49 -13.73 -3.14
C LEU A 40 -10.94 -14.88 -4.06
N PHE A 41 -10.22 -15.10 -5.17
CA PHE A 41 -10.56 -16.15 -6.15
C PHE A 41 -10.07 -17.54 -5.75
N ALA A 42 -9.06 -17.66 -4.89
CA ALA A 42 -8.55 -18.94 -4.37
C ALA A 42 -9.30 -19.44 -3.12
N ARG A 43 -10.38 -18.77 -2.71
CA ARG A 43 -11.14 -19.11 -1.51
C ARG A 43 -11.89 -20.43 -1.70
N ASP A 44 -11.59 -21.42 -0.87
CA ASP A 44 -12.15 -22.78 -0.92
C ASP A 44 -13.04 -23.12 0.30
N GLY A 45 -13.20 -22.17 1.23
CA GLY A 45 -14.00 -22.34 2.45
C GLY A 45 -13.23 -22.95 3.62
N SER A 46 -11.96 -23.32 3.43
CA SER A 46 -11.08 -23.70 4.53
C SER A 46 -10.71 -22.49 5.39
N GLU A 47 -10.45 -22.73 6.68
CA GLU A 47 -9.92 -21.72 7.61
C GLU A 47 -8.65 -21.05 7.07
N ALA A 48 -7.73 -21.85 6.52
CA ALA A 48 -6.51 -21.32 5.90
C ALA A 48 -6.79 -20.38 4.71
N SER A 49 -7.86 -20.63 3.94
CA SER A 49 -8.27 -19.70 2.87
C SER A 49 -8.88 -18.41 3.40
N PHE A 50 -9.59 -18.47 4.53
CA PHE A 50 -10.12 -17.30 5.22
C PHE A 50 -9.00 -16.44 5.80
N GLU A 51 -7.99 -17.05 6.42
CA GLU A 51 -6.81 -16.34 6.94
C GLU A 51 -6.06 -15.62 5.81
N ARG A 52 -5.74 -16.31 4.71
CA ARG A 52 -5.08 -15.68 3.54
C ARG A 52 -5.89 -14.50 2.98
N TYR A 53 -7.21 -14.64 2.91
CA TYR A 53 -8.08 -13.55 2.49
C TYR A 53 -8.04 -12.36 3.46
N ALA A 54 -8.11 -12.61 4.76
CA ALA A 54 -8.07 -11.58 5.79
C ALA A 54 -6.72 -10.82 5.78
N ASP A 55 -5.61 -11.56 5.66
CA ASP A 55 -4.27 -10.99 5.58
C ASP A 55 -4.11 -10.12 4.34
N ALA A 56 -4.49 -10.65 3.15
CA ALA A 56 -4.40 -9.90 1.90
C ALA A 56 -5.31 -8.66 1.91
N ARG A 57 -6.47 -8.73 2.58
CA ARG A 57 -7.34 -7.57 2.77
C ARG A 57 -6.69 -6.51 3.66
N SER A 58 -6.12 -6.92 4.78
CA SER A 58 -5.41 -6.01 5.70
C SER A 58 -4.22 -5.33 5.01
N GLU A 59 -3.52 -6.06 4.14
CA GLU A 59 -2.40 -5.52 3.36
C GLU A 59 -2.88 -4.48 2.33
N LEU A 60 -3.99 -4.76 1.63
CA LEU A 60 -4.61 -3.81 0.71
C LEU A 60 -5.04 -2.52 1.42
N ASP A 61 -5.75 -2.64 2.55
CA ASP A 61 -6.18 -1.48 3.34
C ASP A 61 -4.95 -0.64 3.80
N SER A 62 -3.85 -1.30 4.16
CA SER A 62 -2.59 -0.63 4.55
C SER A 62 -1.93 0.10 3.37
N ALA A 63 -1.92 -0.51 2.19
CA ALA A 63 -1.38 0.09 0.97
C ALA A 63 -2.21 1.31 0.53
N GLU A 64 -3.54 1.23 0.63
CA GLU A 64 -4.46 2.33 0.33
C GLU A 64 -4.26 3.51 1.29
N ALA A 65 -4.19 3.25 2.60
CA ALA A 65 -3.94 4.27 3.60
C ALA A 65 -2.60 4.97 3.37
N TRP A 66 -1.57 4.21 2.99
CA TRP A 66 -0.26 4.80 2.67
C TRP A 66 -0.29 5.64 1.41
N ALA A 67 -0.94 5.18 0.34
CA ALA A 67 -1.09 5.94 -0.90
C ALA A 67 -1.81 7.28 -0.65
N LEU A 68 -2.83 7.28 0.21
CA LEU A 68 -3.52 8.50 0.63
C LEU A 68 -2.58 9.46 1.37
N ARG A 69 -1.82 8.98 2.36
CA ARG A 69 -0.86 9.82 3.09
C ARG A 69 0.22 10.41 2.19
N VAL A 70 0.70 9.66 1.20
CA VAL A 70 1.62 10.18 0.19
C VAL A 70 0.95 11.27 -0.65
N ALA A 71 -0.28 11.06 -1.11
CA ALA A 71 -1.02 12.07 -1.87
C ALA A 71 -1.22 13.36 -1.06
N GLU A 72 -1.56 13.25 0.21
CA GLU A 72 -1.71 14.38 1.14
C GLU A 72 -0.39 15.14 1.33
N LEU A 73 0.72 14.43 1.60
CA LEU A 73 2.04 15.05 1.72
C LEU A 73 2.39 15.85 0.45
N LEU A 74 2.17 15.26 -0.72
CA LEU A 74 2.53 15.87 -2.00
C LEU A 74 1.58 17.00 -2.42
N ALA A 75 0.35 17.05 -1.92
CA ALA A 75 -0.56 18.17 -2.15
C ALA A 75 -0.07 19.47 -1.48
N HIS A 76 0.72 19.37 -0.41
CA HIS A 76 1.30 20.50 0.30
C HIS A 76 2.60 21.01 -0.32
N VAL A 77 3.14 20.29 -1.33
CA VAL A 77 4.33 20.66 -2.09
C VAL A 77 3.87 21.44 -3.32
N ARG A 78 3.67 22.75 -3.15
CA ARG A 78 3.43 23.69 -4.24
C ARG A 78 4.65 24.54 -4.50
#